data_AF-A0A7S3HL27-F1
#
_entry.id   AF-A0A7S3HL27-F1
#
_cell.length_a   1.000
_cell.length_b   1.000
_cell.length_c   1.000
_cell.angle_alpha   90.00
_cell.angle_beta   90.00
_cell.angle_gamma   90.00
#
_symmetry.space_group_name_H-M   'P 1'
#
loop_
_entity.id
_entity.type
_entity.pdbx_description
1 polymer ?
#
loop_
_entity_poly.entity_id
_entity_poly.type
_entity_poly.pdbx_seq_one_letter_code
_entity_poly.pdbx_strand_id
1 'polypeptide(L)'
;HIILRLIMLVATIAHIRGFSGKSLGARSALRPMSGGKEGFQLVLLRHGESTWNDENKFTGWYDCPLSAKGRTEAEAAGKLLHQNNFKFDVAHTSFLQRAIRTLWYSLEETNQMHIPIKTAWQLNERHYGGLQGMDK
;
A
#
# COMPACT_ATOMS: atom_id res chain seq x y z
N HIS A 1 -24.70 -13.20 10.03
CA HIS A 1 -23.49 -13.12 9.19
C HIS A 1 -22.44 -12.34 9.97
N ILE A 2 -21.30 -12.96 10.29
CA ILE A 2 -20.22 -12.32 11.05
C ILE A 2 -19.43 -11.45 10.06
N ILE A 3 -19.46 -10.14 10.25
CA ILE A 3 -18.78 -9.15 9.40
C ILE A 3 -17.29 -9.21 9.76
N LEU A 4 -16.52 -10.05 9.04
CA LEU A 4 -15.06 -9.99 9.06
C LEU A 4 -14.66 -8.61 8.50
N ARG A 5 -14.22 -7.68 9.36
CA ARG A 5 -13.75 -6.38 8.86
C ARG A 5 -12.36 -6.54 8.25
N LEU A 6 -12.25 -6.37 6.94
CA LEU A 6 -10.98 -6.33 6.22
C LEU A 6 -10.63 -4.88 5.90
N ILE A 7 -9.48 -4.44 6.39
CA ILE A 7 -8.95 -3.08 6.19
C ILE A 7 -7.80 -3.14 5.20
N MET A 8 -7.85 -2.32 4.15
CA MET A 8 -6.68 -2.03 3.32
C MET A 8 -6.00 -0.76 3.82
N LEU A 9 -4.70 -0.82 4.10
CA LEU A 9 -3.88 0.34 4.41
C LEU A 9 -2.77 0.47 3.38
N VAL A 10 -2.80 1.55 2.60
CA VAL A 10 -1.70 1.93 1.72
C VAL A 10 -0.84 2.96 2.45
N ALA A 11 0.36 2.56 2.86
CA ALA A 11 1.28 3.41 3.61
C ALA A 11 2.57 3.66 2.84
N THR A 12 3.16 4.82 3.06
CA THR A 12 4.49 5.10 2.54
C THR A 12 5.54 4.56 3.51
N ILE A 13 6.07 3.37 3.23
CA ILE A 13 7.17 2.82 4.01
C ILE A 13 8.49 3.30 3.40
N ALA A 14 9.19 4.17 4.13
CA ALA A 14 10.55 4.58 3.82
C ALA A 14 11.48 3.36 3.86
N HIS A 15 12.36 3.24 2.87
CA HIS A 15 13.26 2.10 2.74
C HIS A 15 14.28 2.10 3.89
N ILE A 16 14.00 1.38 4.99
CA ILE A 16 15.04 1.00 5.95
C ILE A 16 15.75 -0.21 5.33
N ARG A 17 17.01 -0.04 4.89
CA ARG A 17 17.87 -1.17 4.54
C ARG A 17 18.03 -2.02 5.80
N GLY A 18 17.44 -3.21 5.81
CA GLY A 18 17.43 -4.09 7.00
C GLY A 18 16.32 -5.15 7.02
N PHE A 19 15.26 -5.01 6.22
CA PHE A 19 14.25 -6.07 6.09
C PHE A 19 14.56 -6.94 4.86
N SER A 20 15.31 -8.03 5.06
CA SER A 20 15.37 -9.14 4.11
C SER A 20 14.01 -9.84 4.11
N GLY A 21 13.07 -9.30 3.35
CA GLY A 21 11.81 -9.96 3.07
C GLY A 21 12.08 -11.13 2.15
N LYS A 22 12.22 -12.34 2.72
CA LYS A 22 12.03 -13.57 1.95
C LYS A 22 10.76 -13.40 1.12
N SER A 23 10.81 -13.80 -0.15
CA SER A 23 9.62 -13.95 -0.97
C SER A 23 8.66 -14.88 -0.22
N LEU A 24 7.71 -14.28 0.48
CA LEU A 24 6.60 -15.01 1.06
C LEU A 24 5.74 -15.37 -0.14
N GLY A 25 5.98 -16.57 -0.69
CA GLY A 25 5.01 -17.21 -1.55
C GLY A 25 3.64 -17.04 -0.90
N ALA A 26 2.68 -16.50 -1.65
CA ALA A 26 1.40 -15.97 -1.16
C ALA A 26 0.62 -16.92 -0.23
N ARG A 27 1.02 -18.19 -0.12
CA ARG A 27 0.45 -19.21 0.75
C ARG A 27 0.93 -19.19 2.21
N SER A 28 2.09 -18.61 2.57
CA SER A 28 2.59 -18.69 3.97
C SER A 28 2.35 -17.44 4.81
N ALA A 29 2.21 -16.25 4.22
CA ALA A 29 1.97 -15.00 4.97
C ALA A 29 0.50 -14.76 5.35
N LEU A 30 -0.43 -15.50 4.74
CA LEU A 30 -1.88 -15.32 4.91
C LEU A 30 -2.50 -16.42 5.78
N ARG A 31 -1.80 -16.86 6.83
CA ARG A 31 -2.46 -17.69 7.86
C ARG A 31 -3.25 -16.77 8.77
N PRO A 32 -4.59 -16.93 8.90
CA PRO A 32 -5.31 -16.31 9.99
C PRO A 32 -4.68 -16.83 11.29
N MET A 33 -4.22 -15.92 12.14
CA MET A 33 -3.81 -16.23 13.51
C MET A 33 -5.00 -16.96 14.17
N SER A 34 -4.90 -18.27 14.34
CA SER A 34 -5.96 -19.08 14.91
C SER A 34 -5.93 -18.96 16.43
N GLY A 35 -6.75 -18.05 16.97
CA GLY A 35 -7.00 -17.90 18.40
C GLY A 35 -8.24 -17.05 18.63
N GLY A 36 -9.40 -17.71 18.75
CA GLY A 36 -10.68 -17.08 19.06
C GLY A 36 -11.55 -16.78 17.83
N LYS A 37 -12.83 -17.12 17.91
CA LYS A 37 -13.87 -16.71 16.95
C LYS A 37 -13.88 -15.17 16.89
N GLU A 38 -13.76 -14.63 15.67
CA GLU A 38 -13.74 -13.20 15.29
C GLU A 38 -12.33 -12.55 15.24
N GLY A 39 -11.64 -12.76 14.12
CA GLY A 39 -10.38 -12.09 13.81
C GLY A 39 -10.57 -10.97 12.79
N PHE A 40 -9.93 -9.82 13.02
CA PHE A 40 -9.80 -8.76 12.02
C PHE A 40 -8.67 -9.09 11.04
N GLN A 41 -8.85 -8.75 9.77
CA GLN A 41 -7.80 -8.88 8.77
C GLN A 41 -7.34 -7.49 8.33
N LEU A 42 -6.01 -7.29 8.34
CA LEU A 42 -5.38 -6.06 7.90
C LEU A 42 -4.44 -6.38 6.73
N VAL A 43 -4.64 -5.70 5.61
CA VAL A 43 -3.78 -5.78 4.43
C VAL A 43 -2.98 -4.49 4.33
N LEU A 44 -1.66 -4.62 4.35
CA LEU A 44 -0.73 -3.52 4.17
C LEU A 44 -0.18 -3.55 2.75
N LEU A 45 -0.38 -2.46 2.01
CA LEU A 45 0.23 -2.25 0.70
C LEU A 45 1.20 -1.08 0.78
N ARG A 46 2.36 -1.25 0.15
CA ARG A 46 3.29 -0.14 -0.12
C ARG A 46 2.93 0.44 -1.49
N HIS A 47 3.06 1.76 -1.64
CA HIS A 47 2.94 2.37 -2.96
C HIS A 47 3.95 1.78 -3.95
N GLY A 48 3.59 1.73 -5.24
CA GLY A 48 4.53 1.37 -6.30
C GLY A 48 5.62 2.42 -6.48
N GLU A 49 6.65 2.12 -7.26
CA GLU A 49 7.75 3.04 -7.54
C GLU A 49 7.27 4.46 -7.95
N SER A 50 7.80 5.51 -7.31
CA SER A 50 7.56 6.90 -7.70
C SER A 50 8.62 7.42 -8.68
N THR A 51 8.35 8.53 -9.37
CA THR A 51 9.36 9.15 -10.25
C THR A 51 10.65 9.51 -9.51
N TRP A 52 10.57 9.95 -8.25
CA TRP A 52 11.76 10.21 -7.42
C TRP A 52 12.40 8.94 -6.86
N ASN A 53 11.70 7.81 -6.82
CA ASN A 53 12.37 6.54 -6.56
C ASN A 53 13.22 6.11 -7.75
N ASP A 54 12.68 6.26 -8.96
CA ASP A 54 13.37 5.99 -10.22
C ASP A 54 14.61 6.90 -10.39
N GLU A 55 14.47 8.19 -10.06
CA GLU A 55 15.59 9.16 -10.05
C GLU A 55 16.55 9.02 -8.85
N ASN A 56 16.40 8.00 -7.99
CA ASN A 56 17.19 7.80 -6.77
C ASN A 56 17.25 9.01 -5.81
N LYS A 57 16.16 9.79 -5.67
CA LYS A 57 16.07 10.98 -4.80
C LYS A 57 15.32 10.73 -3.50
N PHE A 58 15.73 11.37 -2.40
CA PHE A 58 14.95 11.40 -1.16
C PHE A 58 13.62 12.11 -1.38
N THR A 59 12.52 11.42 -1.12
CA THR A 59 11.16 11.89 -1.45
C THR A 59 10.48 12.56 -0.26
N GLY A 60 10.21 11.81 0.81
CA GLY A 60 9.55 12.35 2.00
C GLY A 60 8.14 12.85 1.69
N TRP A 61 7.82 14.07 2.11
CA TRP A 61 6.50 14.66 1.88
C TRP A 61 6.37 15.35 0.52
N TYR A 62 7.42 15.34 -0.31
CA TYR A 62 7.28 15.79 -1.68
C TYR A 62 6.28 14.91 -2.42
N ASP A 63 5.33 15.55 -3.11
CA ASP A 63 4.19 14.88 -3.71
C ASP A 63 4.49 14.41 -5.16
N CYS A 64 5.49 13.56 -5.33
CA CYS A 64 5.82 13.00 -6.64
C CYS A 64 4.78 11.94 -7.10
N PRO A 65 4.55 11.81 -8.41
CA PRO A 65 3.66 10.80 -8.96
C PRO A 65 4.32 9.41 -8.98
N LEU A 66 3.52 8.39 -9.25
CA LEU A 66 4.02 7.06 -9.61
C LEU A 66 4.79 7.11 -10.93
N SER A 67 5.83 6.30 -11.06
CA SER A 67 6.45 6.00 -12.36
C SER A 67 5.51 5.08 -13.17
N ALA A 68 5.81 4.89 -14.46
CA ALA A 68 5.08 3.92 -15.28
C ALA A 68 5.16 2.51 -14.68
N LYS A 69 6.33 2.14 -14.15
CA LYS A 69 6.54 0.88 -13.44
C LYS A 69 5.75 0.82 -12.14
N GLY A 70 5.72 1.89 -11.34
CA GLY A 70 4.92 1.94 -10.11
C GLY A 70 3.42 1.80 -10.32
N ARG A 71 2.91 2.27 -11.47
CA ARG A 71 1.53 1.98 -11.90
C ARG A 71 1.33 0.48 -12.12
N THR A 72 2.19 -0.16 -12.91
CA THR A 72 2.09 -1.61 -13.18
C THR A 72 2.20 -2.44 -11.90
N GLU A 73 3.06 -2.04 -10.95
CA GLU A 73 3.16 -2.68 -9.63
C GLU A 73 1.84 -2.60 -8.84
N ALA A 74 1.17 -1.43 -8.86
CA ALA A 74 -0.11 -1.24 -8.20
C ALA A 74 -1.23 -2.09 -8.82
N GLU A 75 -1.30 -2.12 -10.16
CA GLU A 75 -2.25 -2.96 -10.90
C GLU A 75 -2.00 -4.46 -10.60
N ALA A 76 -0.74 -4.89 -10.58
CA ALA A 76 -0.37 -6.27 -10.24
C ALA A 76 -0.76 -6.65 -8.81
N ALA A 77 -0.57 -5.75 -7.84
CA ALA A 77 -1.01 -5.95 -6.47
C ALA A 77 -2.54 -6.10 -6.38
N GLY A 78 -3.28 -5.23 -7.08
CA GLY A 78 -4.73 -5.31 -7.20
C GLY A 78 -5.21 -6.65 -7.79
N LYS A 79 -4.59 -7.12 -8.87
CA LYS A 79 -4.89 -8.42 -9.48
C LYS A 79 -4.65 -9.57 -8.52
N LEU A 80 -3.55 -9.54 -7.76
CA LEU A 80 -3.26 -10.56 -6.76
C LEU A 80 -4.33 -10.58 -5.65
N LEU A 81 -4.76 -9.42 -5.18
CA LEU A 81 -5.84 -9.31 -4.18
C LEU A 81 -7.18 -9.84 -4.73
N HIS A 82 -7.49 -9.54 -5.98
CA HIS A 82 -8.68 -10.04 -6.65
C HIS A 82 -8.66 -11.57 -6.77
N GLN A 83 -7.55 -12.14 -7.24
CA GLN A 83 -7.36 -13.59 -7.39
C GLN A 83 -7.49 -14.36 -6.08
N ASN A 84 -7.13 -13.74 -4.95
CA ASN A 84 -7.27 -14.30 -3.62
C ASN A 84 -8.60 -13.93 -2.93
N ASN A 85 -9.54 -13.34 -3.68
CA ASN A 85 -10.89 -13.01 -3.24
C ASN A 85 -10.95 -12.11 -1.99
N PHE A 86 -10.03 -11.15 -1.85
CA PHE A 86 -10.08 -10.17 -0.78
C PHE A 86 -11.25 -9.18 -0.97
N LYS A 87 -12.04 -8.97 0.09
CA LYS A 87 -13.18 -8.05 0.12
C LYS A 87 -13.03 -7.04 1.25
N PHE A 88 -12.83 -5.78 0.91
CA PHE A 88 -12.49 -4.71 1.85
C PHE A 88 -13.73 -3.93 2.28
N ASP A 89 -13.83 -3.60 3.56
CA ASP A 89 -14.91 -2.75 4.07
C ASP A 89 -14.52 -1.27 4.07
N VAL A 90 -13.23 -0.99 4.21
CA VAL A 90 -12.67 0.36 4.26
C VAL A 90 -11.23 0.35 3.80
N ALA A 91 -10.85 1.41 3.09
CA ALA A 91 -9.46 1.67 2.74
C ALA A 91 -8.92 2.92 3.45
N HIS A 92 -7.64 2.90 3.74
CA HIS A 92 -6.90 4.01 4.32
C HIS A 92 -5.68 4.33 3.45
N THR A 93 -5.40 5.62 3.28
CA THR A 93 -4.23 6.09 2.54
C THR A 93 -3.69 7.41 3.10
N SER A 94 -2.49 7.79 2.68
CA SER A 94 -1.87 9.06 3.04
C SER A 94 -2.41 10.22 2.18
N PHE A 95 -1.88 11.43 2.37
CA PHE A 95 -2.18 12.56 1.48
C PHE A 95 -1.32 12.59 0.21
N LEU A 96 -0.43 11.62 0.03
CA LEU A 96 0.56 11.62 -1.05
C LEU A 96 -0.01 10.93 -2.28
N GLN A 97 0.03 11.59 -3.45
CA GLN A 97 -0.59 11.13 -4.68
C GLN A 97 -0.11 9.75 -5.10
N ARG A 98 1.14 9.38 -4.80
CA ARG A 98 1.68 8.04 -5.06
C ARG A 98 0.94 6.94 -4.29
N ALA A 99 0.61 7.17 -3.02
CA ALA A 99 -0.16 6.23 -2.21
C ALA A 99 -1.64 6.21 -2.62
N ILE A 100 -2.22 7.39 -2.92
CA ILE A 100 -3.60 7.52 -3.40
C ILE A 100 -3.77 6.77 -4.73
N ARG A 101 -2.88 6.97 -5.70
CA ARG A 101 -2.95 6.29 -7.00
C ARG A 101 -2.73 4.79 -6.89
N THR A 102 -1.80 4.33 -6.05
CA THR A 102 -1.67 2.88 -5.80
C THR A 102 -2.94 2.28 -5.22
N LEU A 103 -3.59 2.96 -4.27
CA LEU A 103 -4.88 2.53 -3.73
C LEU A 103 -5.92 2.44 -4.85
N TRP A 104 -6.05 3.46 -5.69
CA TRP A 104 -7.06 3.48 -6.75
C TRP A 104 -6.86 2.36 -7.78
N TYR A 105 -5.64 2.11 -8.25
CA TYR A 105 -5.39 1.00 -9.17
C TYR A 105 -5.68 -0.36 -8.51
N SER A 106 -5.38 -0.52 -7.22
CA SER A 106 -5.77 -1.72 -6.47
C SER A 106 -7.29 -1.85 -6.32
N LEU A 107 -7.94 -0.70 -6.10
CA LEU A 107 -9.39 -0.42 -6.14
C LEU A 107 -10.09 -1.02 -7.36
N GLU A 108 -9.60 -0.56 -8.50
CA GLU A 108 -10.11 -0.84 -9.82
C GLU A 108 -9.97 -2.33 -10.15
N GLU A 109 -8.79 -2.91 -9.95
CA GLU A 109 -8.52 -4.32 -10.23
C GLU A 109 -9.30 -5.27 -9.32
N THR A 110 -9.64 -4.85 -8.11
CA THR A 110 -10.49 -5.65 -7.22
C THR A 110 -11.98 -5.41 -7.42
N ASN A 111 -12.37 -4.44 -8.27
CA ASN A 111 -13.73 -3.95 -8.48
C ASN A 111 -14.40 -3.45 -7.18
N GLN A 112 -13.65 -2.70 -6.37
CA GLN A 112 -14.08 -2.20 -5.05
C GLN A 112 -13.95 -0.68 -4.90
N MET A 113 -14.07 0.06 -6.00
CA MET A 113 -13.99 1.53 -6.01
C MET A 113 -15.07 2.24 -5.19
N HIS A 114 -16.12 1.53 -4.79
CA HIS A 114 -17.26 2.04 -4.04
C HIS A 114 -17.03 2.11 -2.51
N ILE A 115 -15.97 1.48 -2.00
CA ILE A 115 -15.75 1.40 -0.54
C ILE A 115 -15.29 2.76 0.01
N PRO A 116 -15.59 3.07 1.29
CA PRO A 116 -15.12 4.30 1.90
C PRO A 116 -13.59 4.34 1.97
N ILE A 117 -13.02 5.49 1.59
CA ILE A 117 -11.59 5.79 1.69
C ILE A 117 -11.37 6.85 2.76
N LYS A 118 -10.45 6.60 3.69
CA LYS A 118 -10.04 7.55 4.74
C LYS A 118 -8.61 7.99 4.52
N THR A 119 -8.41 9.29 4.33
CA THR A 119 -7.07 9.90 4.22
C THR A 119 -6.57 10.38 5.58
N ALA A 120 -5.28 10.21 5.84
CA ALA A 120 -4.67 10.66 7.09
C ALA A 120 -3.19 11.02 6.87
N TRP A 121 -2.76 12.20 7.34
CA TRP A 121 -1.37 12.67 7.19
C TRP A 121 -0.39 11.86 8.03
N GLN A 122 -0.90 11.21 9.09
CA GLN A 122 -0.16 10.28 9.93
C GLN A 122 0.34 9.06 9.13
N LEU A 123 -0.21 8.82 7.94
CA LEU A 123 0.20 7.75 7.02
C LEU A 123 1.20 8.23 5.95
N ASN A 124 1.56 9.52 5.96
CA ASN A 124 2.58 10.05 5.06
C ASN A 124 3.95 9.40 5.32
N GLU A 125 4.85 9.49 4.33
CA GLU A 125 6.24 9.09 4.51
C GLU A 125 6.89 9.86 5.66
N ARG A 126 8.04 9.39 6.14
CA ARG A 126 8.89 10.22 6.99
C ARG A 126 9.23 11.52 6.25
N HIS A 127 9.02 12.66 6.89
CA HIS A 127 9.50 13.94 6.37
C HIS A 127 11.03 13.96 6.39
N TYR A 128 11.66 14.12 5.22
CA TYR A 128 13.13 14.09 5.09
C TYR A 128 13.78 15.46 5.27
N GLY A 129 12.99 16.53 5.48
CA GLY A 129 13.53 17.87 5.74
C GLY A 129 14.35 18.38 4.57
N GLY A 130 15.50 18.98 4.86
CA GLY A 130 16.41 19.49 3.85
C GLY A 130 17.00 18.43 2.91
N LEU A 131 16.84 17.13 3.20
CA LEU A 131 17.31 16.06 2.30
C LEU A 131 16.39 15.84 1.09
N GLN A 132 15.16 16.38 1.09
CA GLN A 132 14.24 16.15 -0.03
C GLN A 132 14.80 16.69 -1.34
N GLY A 133 14.80 15.84 -2.38
CA GLY A 133 15.32 16.17 -3.71
C GLY A 133 16.82 15.91 -3.88
N MET A 134 17.54 15.58 -2.80
CA MET A 134 18.92 15.11 -2.87
C MET A 134 18.99 13.64 -3.29
N ASP A 135 20.10 13.25 -3.90
CA ASP A 135 20.37 11.85 -4.24
C ASP A 135 20.54 11.00 -2.97
N LYS A 136 20.07 9.75 -3.04
CA LYS A 136 20.12 8.75 -1.95
C LYS A 136 21.44 8.01 -1.83
#